data_AF-A0A552A9Z0-F1
#
_entry.id   AF-A0A552A9Z0-F1
#
_cell.length_a   1.000
_cell.length_b   1.000
_cell.length_c   1.000
_cell.angle_alpha   90.00
_cell.angle_beta   90.00
_cell.angle_gamma   90.00
#
_symmetry.space_group_name_H-M   'P 1'
#
loop_
_entity.id
_entity.type
_entity.pdbx_description
1 polymer ?
#
loop_
_entity_poly.entity_id
_entity_poly.type
_entity_poly.pdbx_seq_one_letter_code
_entity_poly.pdbx_strand_id
1 'polypeptide(L)'
;MKNYPWQYIQKYPKQTKRLLGIDYQQLEQLMALGKLIHRKNQSEIEKTKIRINQPGSGTPPKLSEEEQIVLMLVYLRHHLSFQILGLMFQVSESTAHNIFTYWQKLFEGELPPSLLEQIKKCQEEEIIIEQLRNYELIVDSAEQ
;
A
#
# COMPACT_ATOMS: atom_id res chain seq x y z
N MET A 1 6.55 4.88 18.24
CA MET A 1 7.20 3.63 17.78
C MET A 1 7.36 3.74 16.27
N LYS A 2 8.52 3.35 15.74
CA LYS A 2 8.90 3.61 14.34
C LYS A 2 8.33 2.51 13.46
N ASN A 3 7.32 2.83 12.67
CA ASN A 3 6.80 1.91 11.66
C ASN A 3 7.79 1.84 10.50
N TYR A 4 8.26 0.63 10.26
CA TYR A 4 9.41 0.35 9.41
C TYR A 4 9.20 0.61 7.91
N PRO A 5 8.05 0.28 7.27
CA PRO A 5 7.96 0.36 5.81
C PRO A 5 7.95 1.80 5.28
N TRP A 6 7.17 2.70 5.90
CA TRP A 6 7.11 4.11 5.45
C TRP A 6 8.44 4.85 5.69
N GLN A 7 9.03 4.70 6.87
CA GLN A 7 10.33 5.31 7.17
C GLN A 7 11.44 4.78 6.25
N TYR A 8 11.38 3.50 5.89
CA TYR A 8 12.32 2.90 4.96
C TYR A 8 12.20 3.51 3.56
N ILE A 9 10.96 3.68 3.06
CA ILE A 9 10.68 4.34 1.79
C ILE A 9 11.19 5.79 1.79
N GLN A 10 10.94 6.54 2.85
CA GLN A 10 11.44 7.92 2.97
C GLN A 10 12.96 8.00 2.97
N LYS A 11 13.64 7.02 3.59
CA LYS A 11 15.11 6.97 3.63
C LYS A 11 15.72 6.53 2.30
N TYR A 12 15.03 5.70 1.52
CA TYR A 12 15.52 5.11 0.28
C TYR A 12 14.50 5.26 -0.87
N PRO A 13 14.28 6.47 -1.40
CA PRO A 13 13.27 6.74 -2.43
C PRO A 13 13.52 5.97 -3.73
N LYS A 14 14.79 5.64 -4.04
CA LYS A 14 15.16 4.81 -5.20
C LYS A 14 14.66 3.36 -5.09
N GLN A 15 14.44 2.86 -3.86
CA GLN A 15 13.94 1.51 -3.62
C GLN A 15 12.41 1.42 -3.62
N THR A 16 11.72 2.56 -3.60
CA THR A 16 10.25 2.61 -3.66
C THR A 16 9.71 1.91 -4.90
N LYS A 17 10.37 2.09 -6.05
CA LYS A 17 10.00 1.41 -7.30
C LYS A 17 10.08 -0.10 -7.19
N ARG A 18 11.13 -0.62 -6.55
CA ARG A 18 11.30 -2.07 -6.34
C ARG A 18 10.29 -2.61 -5.31
N LEU A 19 9.99 -1.83 -4.27
CA LEU A 19 9.11 -2.26 -3.19
C LEU A 19 7.62 -2.18 -3.57
N LEU A 20 7.20 -1.16 -4.31
CA LEU A 20 5.79 -0.85 -4.58
C LEU A 20 5.43 -0.89 -6.08
N GLY A 21 6.42 -0.97 -6.97
CA GLY A 21 6.22 -0.91 -8.41
C GLY A 21 6.10 0.49 -9.00
N ILE A 22 6.12 1.52 -8.16
CA ILE A 22 5.92 2.92 -8.56
C ILE A 22 7.06 3.81 -8.08
N ASP A 23 7.38 4.84 -8.85
CA ASP A 23 8.41 5.80 -8.50
C ASP A 23 7.99 6.66 -7.30
N TYR A 24 8.96 7.19 -6.55
CA TYR A 24 8.68 7.96 -5.34
C TYR A 24 7.77 9.17 -5.60
N GLN A 25 7.95 9.87 -6.72
CA GLN A 25 7.06 10.97 -7.11
C GLN A 25 5.61 10.53 -7.33
N GLN A 26 5.40 9.36 -7.93
CA GLN A 26 4.06 8.80 -8.13
C GLN A 26 3.42 8.43 -6.78
N LEU A 27 4.23 7.91 -5.85
CA LEU A 27 3.78 7.63 -4.49
C LEU A 27 3.38 8.93 -3.77
N GLU A 28 4.17 10.00 -3.85
CA GLU A 28 3.83 11.29 -3.26
C GLU A 28 2.53 11.87 -3.83
N GLN A 29 2.33 11.79 -5.14
CA GLN A 29 1.10 12.20 -5.79
C GLN A 29 -0.10 11.36 -5.32
N LEU A 30 0.06 10.04 -5.22
CA LEU A 30 -0.98 9.14 -4.72
C LEU A 30 -1.32 9.44 -3.25
N MET A 31 -0.33 9.75 -2.42
CA MET A 31 -0.55 10.16 -1.03
C MET A 31 -1.30 11.49 -0.93
N ALA A 32 -0.91 12.48 -1.72
CA ALA A 32 -1.60 13.77 -1.76
C ALA A 32 -3.06 13.62 -2.20
N LEU A 33 -3.31 12.82 -3.24
CA LEU A 33 -4.64 12.50 -3.73
C LEU A 33 -5.44 11.72 -2.69
N GLY A 34 -4.85 10.67 -2.09
CA GLY A 34 -5.47 9.88 -1.03
C GLY A 34 -5.90 10.73 0.17
N LYS A 35 -5.03 11.63 0.65
CA LYS A 35 -5.36 12.57 1.73
C LYS A 35 -6.49 13.53 1.36
N LEU A 36 -6.51 14.01 0.12
CA LEU A 36 -7.57 14.90 -0.37
C LEU A 36 -8.93 14.18 -0.38
N ILE A 37 -8.98 12.97 -0.92
CA ILE A 37 -10.18 12.14 -0.97
C ILE A 37 -10.64 11.77 0.43
N HIS A 38 -9.69 11.37 1.29
CA HIS A 38 -9.97 11.03 2.68
C HIS A 38 -10.64 12.20 3.40
N ARG A 39 -10.10 13.41 3.26
CA ARG A 39 -10.67 14.64 3.84
C ARG A 39 -12.06 14.96 3.30
N LYS A 40 -12.29 14.76 2.00
CA LYS A 40 -13.60 14.93 1.37
C LYS A 40 -14.62 13.94 1.94
N ASN A 41 -14.26 12.66 2.00
CA ASN A 41 -15.11 11.61 2.57
C ASN A 41 -15.38 11.83 4.07
N GLN A 42 -14.37 12.24 4.86
CA GLN A 42 -14.58 12.64 6.25
C GLN A 42 -15.59 13.79 6.36
N SER A 43 -15.47 14.81 5.51
CA SER A 43 -16.41 15.95 5.49
C SER A 43 -17.84 15.51 5.14
N GLU A 44 -18.01 14.56 4.23
CA GLU A 44 -19.33 13.99 3.89
C GLU A 44 -19.90 13.13 5.02
N ILE A 45 -19.06 12.33 5.68
CA ILE A 45 -19.44 11.58 6.88
C ILE A 45 -19.84 12.54 8.02
N GLU A 46 -19.12 13.65 8.20
CA GLU A 46 -19.45 14.67 9.19
C GLU A 46 -20.74 15.42 8.87
N LYS A 47 -21.02 15.71 7.59
CA LYS A 47 -22.29 16.32 7.14
C LYS A 47 -23.47 15.38 7.35
N THR A 48 -23.25 14.07 7.30
CA THR A 48 -24.31 13.06 7.40
C THR A 48 -24.52 12.57 8.85
N LYS A 49 -23.55 12.82 9.76
CA LYS A 49 -23.65 12.44 11.17
C LYS A 49 -24.46 13.46 11.98
N ILE A 50 -25.68 13.07 12.37
CA ILE A 50 -26.46 13.72 13.43
C ILE A 50 -25.73 13.45 14.76
N ARG A 51 -25.05 14.45 15.33
CA ARG A 51 -24.18 14.28 16.52
C ARG A 51 -25.02 14.15 17.81
N ILE A 52 -24.81 13.06 18.57
CA ILE A 52 -25.30 12.92 19.97
C ILE A 52 -24.15 13.13 20.98
N ASN A 53 -22.89 12.86 20.62
CA ASN A 53 -21.72 12.99 21.51
C ASN A 53 -20.67 13.97 20.95
N GLN A 54 -19.91 14.61 21.85
CA GLN A 54 -18.83 15.55 21.51
C GLN A 54 -17.67 14.88 20.74
N PRO A 55 -16.96 15.62 19.87
CA PRO A 55 -15.79 15.09 19.17
C PRO A 55 -14.66 14.84 20.17
N GLY A 56 -14.28 13.59 20.40
CA GLY A 56 -13.11 13.30 21.23
C GLY A 56 -12.98 11.89 21.83
N SER A 57 -14.01 11.05 21.77
CA SER A 57 -13.99 9.72 22.41
C SER A 57 -13.37 8.61 21.54
N GLY A 58 -12.53 8.96 20.56
CA GLY A 58 -11.88 7.99 19.67
C GLY A 58 -10.41 7.87 20.01
N THR A 59 -9.94 6.64 20.27
CA THR A 59 -8.50 6.35 20.28
C THR A 59 -7.90 6.83 18.95
N PRO A 60 -6.82 7.63 18.95
CA PRO A 60 -6.20 8.05 17.71
C PRO A 60 -5.81 6.82 16.87
N PRO A 61 -5.98 6.88 15.54
CA PRO A 61 -5.64 5.76 14.69
C PRO A 61 -4.17 5.37 14.93
N LYS A 62 -3.92 4.06 15.13
CA LYS A 62 -2.57 3.53 15.39
C LYS A 62 -1.57 3.77 14.25
N LEU A 63 -2.08 4.07 13.05
CA LEU A 63 -1.33 4.32 11.82
C LEU A 63 -1.70 5.68 11.24
N SER A 64 -0.70 6.44 10.80
CA SER A 64 -0.88 7.63 9.97
C SER A 64 -1.49 7.28 8.61
N GLU A 65 -2.09 8.27 7.96
CA GLU A 65 -2.73 8.09 6.65
C GLU A 65 -1.73 7.57 5.60
N GLU A 66 -0.51 8.09 5.60
CA GLU A 66 0.58 7.64 4.74
C GLU A 66 0.88 6.16 4.93
N GLU A 67 0.97 5.68 6.17
CA GLU A 67 1.26 4.28 6.47
C GLU A 67 0.11 3.37 6.07
N GLN A 68 -1.12 3.84 6.23
CA GLN A 68 -2.30 3.10 5.78
C GLN A 68 -2.33 2.95 4.26
N ILE A 69 -1.97 3.99 3.51
CA ILE A 69 -1.83 3.95 2.06
C ILE A 69 -0.71 2.97 1.67
N VAL A 70 0.45 3.05 2.32
CA VAL A 70 1.58 2.12 2.05
C VAL A 70 1.18 0.68 2.35
N LEU A 71 0.43 0.41 3.42
CA LEU A 71 -0.08 -0.93 3.75
C LEU A 71 -0.89 -1.51 2.60
N MET A 72 -1.81 -0.72 2.05
CA MET A 72 -2.64 -1.15 0.94
C MET A 72 -1.81 -1.35 -0.35
N LEU A 73 -0.86 -0.47 -0.66
CA LEU A 73 0.02 -0.64 -1.82
C LEU A 73 0.90 -1.90 -1.71
N VAL A 74 1.43 -2.19 -0.52
CA VAL A 74 2.21 -3.40 -0.26
C VAL A 74 1.34 -4.66 -0.44
N TYR A 75 0.09 -4.64 0.02
CA TYR A 75 -0.86 -5.73 -0.24
C TYR A 75 -1.09 -5.93 -1.75
N LEU A 76 -1.39 -4.85 -2.48
CA LEU A 76 -1.68 -4.93 -3.92
C LEU A 76 -0.47 -5.41 -4.74
N ARG A 77 0.75 -5.08 -4.30
CA ARG A 77 1.98 -5.45 -4.99
C ARG A 77 2.40 -6.90 -4.72
N HIS A 78 2.35 -7.31 -3.46
CA HIS A 78 2.96 -8.57 -3.01
C HIS A 78 1.95 -9.65 -2.67
N HIS A 79 0.65 -9.32 -2.67
CA HIS A 79 -0.44 -10.22 -2.28
C HIS A 79 -0.21 -10.90 -0.91
N LEU A 80 0.42 -10.18 0.03
CA LEU A 80 0.73 -10.69 1.36
C LEU A 80 -0.54 -10.94 2.18
N SER A 81 -0.48 -11.90 3.09
CA SER A 81 -1.57 -12.12 4.04
C SER A 81 -1.70 -10.94 5.01
N PHE A 82 -2.93 -10.68 5.47
CA PHE A 82 -3.21 -9.62 6.43
C PHE A 82 -2.49 -9.82 7.79
N GLN A 83 -2.11 -11.05 8.12
CA GLN A 83 -1.30 -11.34 9.31
C GLN A 83 0.12 -10.78 9.18
N ILE A 84 0.76 -10.97 8.02
CA ILE A 84 2.11 -10.44 7.75
C ILE A 84 2.06 -8.91 7.65
N LEU A 85 1.02 -8.36 7.02
CA LEU A 85 0.80 -6.91 7.03
C LEU A 85 0.61 -6.38 8.46
N GLY A 86 -0.20 -7.06 9.27
CA GLY A 86 -0.37 -6.74 10.67
C GLY A 86 0.96 -6.69 11.43
N LEU A 87 1.83 -7.67 11.19
CA LEU A 87 3.17 -7.71 11.78
C LEU A 87 4.05 -6.53 11.31
N MET A 88 4.09 -6.25 10.00
CA MET A 88 4.92 -5.18 9.43
C MET A 88 4.50 -3.77 9.88
N PHE A 89 3.19 -3.56 10.06
CA PHE A 89 2.60 -2.27 10.43
C PHE A 89 2.18 -2.20 11.90
N GLN A 90 2.52 -3.21 12.71
CA GLN A 90 2.22 -3.31 14.14
C GLN A 90 0.72 -3.13 14.48
N VAL A 91 -0.14 -3.72 13.65
CA VAL A 91 -1.60 -3.73 13.84
C VAL A 91 -2.14 -5.15 13.80
N SER A 92 -3.35 -5.35 14.34
CA SER A 92 -4.02 -6.65 14.24
C SER A 92 -4.38 -6.96 12.79
N GLU A 93 -4.48 -8.25 12.44
CA GLU A 93 -4.93 -8.72 11.12
C GLU A 93 -6.23 -8.02 10.67
N SER A 94 -7.23 -7.98 11.56
CA SER A 94 -8.51 -7.32 11.32
C SER A 94 -8.37 -5.81 11.07
N THR A 95 -7.40 -5.16 11.71
CA THR A 95 -7.13 -3.73 11.50
C THR A 95 -6.48 -3.50 10.15
N ALA A 96 -5.49 -4.33 9.75
CA ALA A 96 -4.89 -4.27 8.43
C ALA A 96 -5.93 -4.49 7.32
N HIS A 97 -6.83 -5.46 7.50
CA HIS A 97 -7.93 -5.74 6.58
C HIS A 97 -8.91 -4.57 6.45
N ASN A 98 -9.30 -3.96 7.57
CA ASN A 98 -10.19 -2.80 7.57
C ASN A 98 -9.56 -1.60 6.87
N ILE A 99 -8.27 -1.34 7.12
CA ILE A 99 -7.50 -0.29 6.45
C ILE A 99 -7.47 -0.54 4.94
N PHE A 100 -7.10 -1.75 4.54
CA PHE A 100 -7.06 -2.13 3.13
C PHE A 100 -8.41 -1.91 2.45
N THR A 101 -9.48 -2.46 3.01
CA THR A 101 -10.83 -2.35 2.44
C THR A 101 -11.30 -0.90 2.37
N TYR A 102 -10.99 -0.10 3.39
CA TYR A 102 -11.32 1.32 3.43
C TYR A 102 -10.65 2.09 2.29
N TRP A 103 -9.33 1.97 2.17
CA TRP A 103 -8.58 2.68 1.14
C TRP A 103 -8.86 2.13 -0.25
N GLN A 104 -9.02 0.82 -0.42
CA GLN A 104 -9.41 0.24 -1.71
C GLN A 104 -10.69 0.89 -2.22
N LYS A 105 -11.74 0.98 -1.38
CA LYS A 105 -13.00 1.63 -1.77
C LYS A 105 -12.85 3.12 -2.08
N LEU A 106 -12.01 3.83 -1.31
CA LEU A 106 -11.73 5.25 -1.58
C LEU A 106 -11.06 5.45 -2.94
N PHE A 107 -10.13 4.57 -3.29
CA PHE A 107 -9.38 4.69 -4.54
C PHE A 107 -10.10 4.05 -5.74
N GLU A 108 -11.03 3.12 -5.54
CA GLU A 108 -11.83 2.50 -6.60
C GLU A 108 -12.65 3.54 -7.40
N GLY A 109 -13.04 4.66 -6.77
CA GLY A 109 -13.78 5.73 -7.42
C GLY A 109 -12.92 6.83 -8.09
N GLU A 110 -11.64 6.96 -7.73
CA GLU A 110 -10.83 8.15 -8.11
C GLU A 110 -9.38 7.85 -8.53
N LEU A 111 -8.86 6.63 -8.37
CA LEU A 111 -7.50 6.28 -8.79
C LEU A 111 -7.47 5.89 -10.29
N PRO A 112 -6.50 6.38 -11.08
CA PRO A 112 -6.32 5.91 -12.45
C PRO A 112 -6.08 4.40 -12.52
N PRO A 113 -6.85 3.64 -13.34
CA PRO A 113 -6.73 2.19 -13.45
C PRO A 113 -5.34 1.75 -13.91
N SER A 114 -4.67 2.57 -14.74
CA SER A 114 -3.30 2.34 -15.19
C SER A 114 -2.28 2.31 -14.05
N LEU A 115 -2.55 2.96 -12.92
CA LEU A 115 -1.66 2.94 -11.75
C LEU A 115 -1.89 1.69 -10.89
N LEU A 116 -3.16 1.29 -10.71
CA LEU A 116 -3.49 0.00 -10.08
C LEU A 116 -2.90 -1.17 -10.86
N GLU A 117 -2.97 -1.12 -12.18
CA GLU A 117 -2.42 -2.13 -13.05
C GLU A 117 -0.89 -2.19 -12.93
N GLN A 118 -0.18 -1.05 -12.91
CA GLN A 118 1.28 -1.01 -12.68
C GLN A 118 1.70 -1.66 -11.35
N ILE A 119 0.92 -1.43 -10.29
CA ILE A 119 1.21 -2.02 -8.98
C ILE A 119 1.02 -3.55 -9.03
N LYS A 120 -0.02 -4.04 -9.72
CA LYS A 120 -0.36 -5.47 -9.82
C LYS A 120 0.50 -6.25 -10.82
N LYS A 121 0.82 -5.66 -11.98
CA LYS A 121 1.35 -6.36 -13.17
C LYS A 121 2.71 -7.03 -12.97
N CYS A 122 3.49 -6.59 -11.99
CA CYS A 122 4.90 -6.97 -11.93
C CYS A 122 5.18 -8.36 -11.37
N GLN A 123 4.23 -9.01 -10.69
CA GLN A 123 4.49 -10.37 -10.21
C GLN A 123 4.72 -11.32 -11.38
N GLU A 124 3.91 -11.26 -12.43
CA GLU A 124 4.05 -12.18 -13.56
C GLU A 124 5.36 -11.93 -14.32
N GLU A 125 5.68 -10.69 -14.69
CA GLU A 125 6.89 -10.39 -15.47
C GLU A 125 8.19 -10.61 -14.66
N GLU A 126 8.27 -10.21 -13.38
CA GLU A 126 9.50 -10.43 -12.59
C GLU A 126 9.73 -11.92 -12.29
N ILE A 127 8.67 -12.69 -11.96
CA ILE A 127 8.80 -14.13 -11.72
C ILE A 127 9.25 -14.84 -13.00
N ILE A 128 8.67 -14.48 -14.15
CA ILE A 128 9.07 -15.08 -15.44
C ILE A 128 10.51 -14.73 -15.78
N ILE A 129 10.94 -13.48 -15.62
CA ILE A 129 12.34 -13.07 -15.87
C ILE A 129 13.31 -13.78 -14.93
N GLU A 130 12.97 -13.94 -13.65
CA GLU A 130 13.81 -14.64 -12.68
C GLU A 130 13.88 -16.14 -12.97
N GLN A 131 12.76 -16.76 -13.39
CA GLN A 131 12.76 -18.15 -13.84
C GLN A 131 13.59 -18.35 -15.11
N LEU A 132 13.46 -17.46 -16.10
CA LEU A 132 14.25 -17.52 -17.33
C LEU A 132 15.75 -17.36 -17.05
N ARG A 133 16.14 -16.44 -16.17
CA ARG A 133 17.54 -16.27 -15.74
C ARG A 133 18.09 -17.53 -15.05
N ASN A 134 17.30 -18.16 -14.18
CA ASN A 134 17.69 -19.42 -13.55
C ASN A 134 17.80 -20.55 -14.57
N TYR A 135 16.95 -20.59 -15.60
CA TYR A 135 17.07 -21.58 -16.68
C TYR A 135 18.33 -21.38 -17.54
N GLU A 136 18.68 -20.15 -17.92
CA GLU A 136 19.93 -19.86 -18.64
C GLU A 136 21.17 -20.31 -17.85
N LEU A 137 21.20 -20.05 -16.53
CA LEU A 137 22.31 -20.46 -15.64
C LEU A 137 22.48 -21.98 -15.51
N ILE A 138 21.38 -22.75 -15.57
CA ILE A 138 21.42 -24.21 -15.48
C ILE A 138 21.92 -24.84 -16.78
N VAL A 139 21.57 -24.25 -17.94
CA VAL A 139 22.02 -24.73 -19.25
C VAL A 139 23.53 -24.50 -19.43
N ASP A 140 24.05 -23.34 -19.00
CA ASP A 140 25.48 -23.03 -19.03
C ASP A 140 26.32 -23.97 -18.16
N SER A 141 25.78 -24.49 -17.06
CA SER A 141 26.46 -25.48 -16.20
C SER A 141 26.39 -26.93 -16.69
N ALA A 142 25.54 -27.24 -17.67
CA ALA A 142 25.36 -28.60 -18.18
C ALA A 142 26.27 -28.92 -19.39
N GLU A 143 26.98 -27.92 -19.93
CA GLU A 143 27.90 -28.07 -21.06
C GLU A 143 29.39 -28.20 -20.65
N GLN A 144 29.69 -28.39 -19.35
CA GLN A 144 31.06 -28.60 -18.84
C GLN A 144 31.39 -30.05 -18.45
#